data_AF-A0A947P0B2-F1
#
_entry.id   AF-A0A947P0B2-F1
#
_cell.length_a   1.000
_cell.length_b   1.000
_cell.length_c   1.000
_cell.angle_alpha   90.00
_cell.angle_beta   90.00
_cell.angle_gamma   90.00
#
_symmetry.space_group_name_H-M   'P 1'
#
loop_
_entity.id
_entity.type
_entity.pdbx_description
1 polymer ?
#
loop_
_entity_poly.entity_id
_entity_poly.type
_entity_poly.pdbx_seq_one_letter_code
_entity_poly.pdbx_strand_id
1 'polypeptide(L)'
;MENSVFSRSPWLVDNNRFDDIGDQNYIDQVIDDLARKHIFLTLICQEGRGRQYEKSILIKADHNGLLLDKPLEWHSRATSCRIYFRSPDTTWNYFHTNIIQESVYTLTVSRPNIISTLKTRNHRRVEAPLEAWAFFRLSEDTSAECKIIDMSANGMLVCCGKGDNVLQSATQVDEIVISMTAAEGVGTHAEINDRAPMINSGRVVRSFQDSETEALCLGIAFSPNRSIDSLLATMDSSGTAA
;
A
#
# COMPACT_ATOMS: atom_id res chain seq x y z
N MET A 1 1.34 23.31 -33.91
CA MET A 1 2.21 22.52 -33.02
C MET A 1 1.48 22.42 -31.69
N GLU A 2 0.63 21.41 -31.56
CA GLU A 2 -0.14 21.18 -30.34
C GLU A 2 0.61 20.20 -29.45
N ASN A 3 0.98 20.67 -28.26
CA ASN A 3 1.52 19.85 -27.19
C ASN A 3 0.36 19.04 -26.60
N SER A 4 0.22 17.78 -26.99
CA SER A 4 -0.70 16.86 -26.33
C SER A 4 -0.10 16.40 -24.99
N VAL A 5 -0.75 16.83 -23.91
CA VAL A 5 -0.54 16.34 -22.56
C VAL A 5 -0.95 14.86 -22.55
N PHE A 6 0.02 13.96 -22.65
CA PHE A 6 -0.20 12.54 -22.35
C PHE A 6 -0.49 12.40 -20.86
N SER A 7 -1.77 12.31 -20.55
CA SER A 7 -2.28 11.70 -19.32
C SER A 7 -1.61 10.35 -19.14
N ARG A 8 -0.62 10.29 -18.22
CA ARG A 8 0.00 9.04 -17.81
C ARG A 8 -1.06 8.24 -17.06
N SER A 9 -1.44 7.11 -17.64
CA SER A 9 -2.27 6.11 -16.96
C SER A 9 -1.64 5.76 -15.59
N PRO A 10 -2.41 5.68 -14.49
CA PRO A 10 -1.89 5.49 -13.13
C PRO A 10 -1.17 4.14 -12.89
N TRP A 11 -1.08 3.30 -13.92
CA TRP A 11 -0.45 1.98 -13.91
C TRP A 11 0.93 1.94 -14.55
N LEU A 12 1.54 3.09 -14.85
CA LEU A 12 2.93 3.13 -15.33
C LEU A 12 3.87 2.74 -14.17
N VAL A 13 4.26 1.47 -14.26
CA VAL A 13 5.17 0.70 -13.41
C VAL A 13 6.46 1.46 -13.14
N ASP A 14 6.59 2.03 -11.93
CA ASP A 14 7.90 2.19 -11.30
C ASP A 14 8.37 0.80 -10.86
N ASN A 15 9.45 0.30 -11.46
CA ASN A 15 10.05 -0.99 -11.10
C ASN A 15 10.47 -1.06 -9.61
N ASN A 16 10.55 0.07 -8.91
CA ASN A 16 10.89 0.15 -7.48
C ASN A 16 9.75 -0.30 -6.54
N ARG A 17 8.57 -0.69 -7.05
CA ARG A 17 7.43 -1.07 -6.22
C ARG A 17 7.17 -2.57 -6.15
N PHE A 18 7.97 -3.40 -6.82
CA PHE A 18 7.78 -4.85 -6.80
C PHE A 18 9.03 -5.55 -6.29
N ASP A 19 8.84 -6.56 -5.46
CA ASP A 19 9.88 -7.52 -5.09
C ASP A 19 9.78 -8.76 -5.97
N ASP A 20 10.90 -9.13 -6.59
CA ASP A 20 11.00 -10.33 -7.39
C ASP A 20 11.41 -11.52 -6.52
N ILE A 21 10.55 -12.53 -6.48
CA ILE A 21 10.74 -13.76 -5.72
C ILE A 21 10.97 -14.90 -6.71
N GLY A 22 12.18 -15.49 -6.68
CA GLY A 22 12.59 -16.60 -7.54
C GLY A 22 12.64 -17.97 -6.85
N ASP A 23 12.22 -18.06 -5.59
CA ASP A 23 12.16 -19.33 -4.84
C ASP A 23 11.08 -20.25 -5.44
N GLN A 24 11.49 -21.41 -5.95
CA GLN A 24 10.60 -22.35 -6.63
C GLN A 24 9.55 -22.94 -5.70
N ASN A 25 9.87 -23.17 -4.42
CA ASN A 25 8.88 -23.70 -3.47
C ASN A 25 7.75 -22.70 -3.23
N TYR A 26 8.12 -21.41 -3.13
CA TYR A 26 7.15 -20.32 -3.02
C TYR A 26 6.30 -20.20 -4.29
N ILE A 27 6.94 -20.23 -5.46
CA ILE A 27 6.24 -20.15 -6.74
C ILE A 27 5.25 -21.30 -6.90
N ASP A 28 5.67 -22.53 -6.62
CA ASP A 28 4.82 -23.71 -6.69
C ASP A 28 3.63 -23.60 -5.73
N GLN A 29 3.87 -23.14 -4.49
CA GLN A 29 2.79 -22.88 -3.54
C GLN A 29 1.79 -21.84 -4.05
N VAL A 30 2.27 -20.74 -4.66
CA VAL A 30 1.40 -19.71 -5.23
C VAL A 30 0.58 -20.27 -6.40
N ILE A 31 1.22 -21.01 -7.31
CA ILE A 31 0.55 -21.63 -8.46
C ILE A 31 -0.52 -22.64 -7.99
N ASP A 32 -0.22 -23.46 -6.98
CA ASP A 32 -1.18 -24.39 -6.39
C ASP A 32 -2.36 -23.65 -5.75
N ASP A 33 -2.11 -22.53 -5.10
CA ASP A 33 -3.16 -21.67 -4.55
C ASP A 33 -4.04 -21.04 -5.63
N LEU A 34 -3.44 -20.55 -6.72
CA LEU A 34 -4.17 -20.01 -7.86
C LEU A 34 -5.14 -21.04 -8.44
N ALA A 35 -4.70 -22.29 -8.60
CA ALA A 35 -5.50 -23.39 -9.14
C ALA A 35 -6.59 -23.83 -8.16
N ARG A 36 -6.23 -24.10 -6.90
CA ARG A 36 -7.17 -24.63 -5.89
C ARG A 36 -8.24 -23.63 -5.48
N LYS A 37 -7.90 -22.34 -5.39
CA LYS A 37 -8.81 -21.28 -4.95
C LYS A 37 -9.52 -20.58 -6.10
N HIS A 38 -9.24 -20.97 -7.35
CA HIS A 38 -9.76 -20.33 -8.57
C HIS A 38 -9.61 -18.80 -8.54
N ILE A 39 -8.43 -18.33 -8.16
CA ILE A 39 -8.16 -16.88 -8.08
C ILE A 39 -8.21 -16.32 -9.51
N PHE A 40 -8.96 -15.22 -9.68
CA PHE A 40 -9.05 -14.53 -10.95
C PHE A 40 -7.68 -13.96 -11.37
N LEU A 41 -7.34 -14.27 -12.61
CA LEU A 41 -6.14 -13.80 -13.29
C LEU A 41 -6.53 -12.71 -14.28
N THR A 42 -5.72 -11.65 -14.34
CA THR A 42 -5.81 -10.64 -15.40
C THR A 42 -4.61 -10.82 -16.34
N LEU A 43 -4.90 -11.23 -17.57
CA LEU A 43 -3.91 -11.40 -18.63
C LEU A 43 -3.75 -10.07 -19.36
N ILE A 44 -2.51 -9.57 -19.41
CA ILE A 44 -2.14 -8.39 -20.18
C ILE A 44 -1.15 -8.81 -21.24
N CYS A 45 -1.61 -8.88 -22.48
CA CYS A 45 -0.84 -9.39 -23.60
C CYS A 45 -0.61 -8.27 -24.61
N GLN A 46 0.63 -8.13 -25.09
CA GLN A 46 1.00 -7.09 -26.03
C GLN A 46 0.86 -7.59 -27.46
N GLU A 47 0.03 -6.91 -28.26
CA GLU A 47 -0.22 -7.26 -29.65
C GLU A 47 0.03 -6.04 -30.55
N GLY A 48 1.15 -6.07 -31.28
CA GLY A 48 1.57 -4.92 -32.10
C GLY A 48 1.72 -3.65 -31.27
N ARG A 49 0.89 -2.64 -31.55
CA ARG A 49 0.84 -1.36 -30.80
C ARG A 49 -0.21 -1.33 -29.69
N GLY A 50 -1.03 -2.38 -29.57
CA GLY A 50 -2.11 -2.50 -28.59
C GLY A 50 -1.78 -3.39 -27.40
N ARG A 51 -2.65 -3.34 -26.40
CA ARG A 51 -2.67 -4.28 -25.27
C ARG A 51 -4.07 -4.84 -25.13
N GLN A 52 -4.16 -6.17 -25.01
CA GLN A 52 -5.40 -6.84 -24.65
C GLN A 52 -5.40 -7.14 -23.15
N TYR A 53 -6.56 -6.96 -22.51
CA TYR A 53 -6.76 -7.16 -21.07
C TYR A 53 -7.91 -8.13 -20.88
N GLU A 54 -7.62 -9.34 -20.43
CA GLU A 54 -8.63 -10.38 -20.28
C GLU A 54 -8.62 -10.99 -18.90
N LYS A 55 -9.77 -11.54 -18.49
CA LYS A 55 -9.89 -12.29 -17.25
C LYS A 55 -9.88 -13.78 -17.54
N SER A 56 -9.20 -14.53 -16.68
CA SER A 56 -9.09 -15.97 -16.75
C SER A 56 -8.95 -16.55 -15.34
N ILE A 57 -8.88 -17.88 -15.25
CA ILE A 57 -8.53 -18.63 -14.06
C ILE A 57 -7.50 -19.70 -14.42
N LEU A 58 -6.68 -20.08 -13.46
CA LEU A 58 -5.84 -21.26 -13.58
C LEU A 58 -6.70 -22.51 -13.38
N ILE A 59 -6.80 -23.36 -14.39
CA ILE A 59 -7.51 -24.65 -14.33
C ILE A 59 -6.60 -25.71 -13.72
N LYS A 60 -5.35 -25.78 -14.20
CA LYS A 60 -4.38 -26.80 -13.81
C LYS A 60 -2.95 -26.28 -13.98
N ALA A 61 -2.05 -26.75 -13.14
CA ALA A 61 -0.61 -26.60 -13.32
C ALA A 61 0.07 -27.97 -13.33
N ASP A 62 1.01 -28.17 -14.26
CA ASP A 62 1.91 -29.32 -14.24
C ASP A 62 3.30 -28.94 -14.78
N HIS A 63 4.14 -29.92 -15.06
CA HIS A 63 5.50 -29.72 -15.55
C HIS A 63 5.57 -29.15 -16.97
N ASN A 64 4.50 -29.31 -17.77
CA ASN A 64 4.45 -28.81 -19.14
C ASN A 64 3.97 -27.36 -19.21
N GLY A 65 3.37 -26.83 -18.14
CA GLY A 65 2.94 -25.45 -18.08
C GLY A 65 1.75 -25.22 -17.15
N LEU A 66 1.14 -24.07 -17.34
CA LEU A 66 -0.08 -23.63 -16.69
C LEU A 66 -1.20 -23.64 -17.72
N LEU A 67 -2.29 -24.34 -17.41
CA LEU A 67 -3.48 -24.42 -18.24
C LEU A 67 -4.52 -23.43 -17.72
N LEU A 68 -4.78 -22.40 -18.50
CA LEU A 68 -5.72 -21.33 -18.20
C LEU A 68 -7.03 -21.53 -18.96
N ASP A 69 -8.13 -21.08 -18.38
CA ASP A 69 -9.39 -20.95 -19.10
C ASP A 69 -9.26 -19.86 -20.16
N LYS A 70 -9.66 -20.15 -21.41
CA LYS A 70 -9.50 -19.16 -22.47
C LYS A 70 -10.56 -18.07 -22.31
N PRO A 71 -10.16 -16.79 -22.24
CA PRO A 71 -11.12 -15.70 -22.18
C PRO A 71 -12.06 -15.70 -23.39
N LEU A 72 -13.32 -15.30 -23.18
CA LEU A 72 -14.34 -15.32 -24.24
C LEU A 72 -13.96 -14.44 -25.44
N GLU A 73 -13.38 -13.27 -25.16
CA GLU A 73 -12.96 -12.30 -26.18
C GLU A 73 -11.48 -12.48 -26.57
N TRP A 74 -10.90 -13.66 -26.29
CA TRP A 74 -9.51 -13.93 -26.64
C TRP A 74 -9.28 -13.91 -28.15
N HIS A 75 -8.53 -12.92 -28.62
CA HIS A 75 -8.16 -12.77 -30.02
C HIS A 75 -6.68 -12.38 -30.18
N SER A 76 -5.89 -12.48 -29.11
CA SER A 76 -4.51 -12.04 -29.11
C SER A 76 -3.61 -12.98 -29.90
N ARG A 77 -2.82 -12.43 -30.84
CA ARG A 77 -1.69 -13.14 -31.44
C ARG A 77 -0.39 -12.99 -30.65
N ALA A 78 -0.47 -12.51 -29.41
CA ALA A 78 0.69 -12.32 -28.56
C ALA A 78 1.35 -13.68 -28.23
N THR A 79 2.68 -13.70 -28.23
CA THR A 79 3.45 -14.88 -27.80
C THR A 79 3.79 -14.85 -26.31
N SER A 80 3.55 -13.72 -25.64
CA SER A 80 3.82 -13.53 -24.22
C SER A 80 2.80 -12.62 -23.56
N CYS A 81 2.60 -12.83 -22.26
CA CYS A 81 1.68 -12.08 -21.44
C CYS A 81 2.29 -11.82 -20.07
N ARG A 82 1.82 -10.74 -19.43
CA ARG A 82 1.91 -10.58 -17.99
C ARG A 82 0.60 -11.05 -17.37
N ILE A 83 0.69 -11.87 -16.34
CA ILE A 83 -0.47 -12.32 -15.58
C ILE A 83 -0.46 -11.63 -14.22
N TYR A 84 -1.50 -10.88 -13.91
CA TYR A 84 -1.71 -10.21 -12.64
C TYR A 84 -2.76 -10.94 -11.82
N PHE A 85 -2.57 -10.99 -10.50
CA PHE A 85 -3.52 -11.58 -9.56
C PHE A 85 -3.38 -10.95 -8.17
N ARG A 86 -4.39 -11.13 -7.34
CA ARG A 86 -4.33 -10.77 -5.91
C ARG A 86 -4.16 -12.03 -5.07
N SER A 87 -3.21 -12.02 -4.15
CA SER A 87 -3.11 -13.05 -3.12
C SER A 87 -4.22 -12.88 -2.07
N PRO A 88 -4.46 -13.89 -1.20
CA PRO A 88 -5.49 -13.81 -0.16
C PRO A 88 -5.33 -12.63 0.82
N ASP A 89 -4.10 -12.18 1.04
CA ASP A 89 -3.76 -10.98 1.82
C ASP A 89 -4.00 -9.66 1.05
N THR A 90 -4.64 -9.73 -0.12
CA THR A 90 -4.95 -8.63 -1.05
C THR A 90 -3.75 -7.98 -1.73
N THR A 91 -2.55 -8.54 -1.57
CA THR A 91 -1.35 -8.04 -2.24
C THR A 91 -1.43 -8.33 -3.75
N TRP A 92 -1.03 -7.34 -4.56
CA TRP A 92 -0.94 -7.52 -6.00
C TRP A 92 0.33 -8.26 -6.38
N ASN A 93 0.20 -9.26 -7.23
CA ASN A 93 1.32 -10.03 -7.76
C ASN A 93 1.21 -10.06 -9.28
N TYR A 94 2.34 -10.24 -9.95
CA TYR A 94 2.36 -10.60 -11.35
C TYR A 94 3.52 -11.52 -11.71
N PHE A 95 3.40 -12.20 -12.83
CA PHE A 95 4.52 -12.87 -13.46
C PHE A 95 4.44 -12.76 -14.98
N HIS A 96 5.60 -12.95 -15.61
CA HIS A 96 5.73 -13.06 -17.06
C HIS A 96 5.60 -14.50 -17.51
N THR A 97 4.90 -14.73 -18.61
CA THR A 97 4.75 -16.05 -19.20
C THR A 97 4.69 -15.98 -20.73
N ASN A 98 5.04 -17.08 -21.38
CA ASN A 98 4.90 -17.27 -22.82
C ASN A 98 3.71 -18.17 -23.11
N ILE A 99 2.97 -17.84 -24.17
CA ILE A 99 1.90 -18.70 -24.67
C ILE A 99 2.54 -19.85 -25.44
N ILE A 100 2.32 -21.08 -24.97
CA ILE A 100 2.85 -22.30 -25.58
C ILE A 100 1.86 -22.82 -26.62
N GLN A 101 0.58 -22.89 -26.26
CA GLN A 101 -0.46 -23.46 -27.11
C GLN A 101 -1.81 -22.81 -26.80
N GLU A 102 -2.58 -22.55 -27.84
CA GLU A 102 -3.99 -22.16 -27.73
C GLU A 102 -4.88 -23.32 -28.21
N SER A 103 -5.97 -23.57 -27.49
CA SER A 103 -7.04 -24.48 -27.90
C SER A 103 -8.36 -23.71 -28.05
N VAL A 104 -9.45 -24.43 -28.34
CA VAL A 104 -10.80 -23.83 -28.41
C VAL A 104 -11.22 -23.23 -27.06
N TYR A 105 -10.83 -23.84 -25.95
CA TYR A 105 -11.31 -23.48 -24.60
C TYR A 105 -10.21 -23.10 -23.62
N THR A 106 -8.94 -23.34 -23.94
CA THR A 106 -7.84 -23.15 -22.99
C THR A 106 -6.64 -22.49 -23.61
N LEU A 107 -5.81 -21.89 -22.75
CA LEU A 107 -4.48 -21.39 -23.06
C LEU A 107 -3.46 -22.13 -22.22
N THR A 108 -2.49 -22.77 -22.85
CA THR A 108 -1.33 -23.34 -22.17
C THR A 108 -0.21 -22.30 -22.20
N VAL A 109 0.27 -21.91 -21.02
CA VAL A 109 1.34 -20.93 -20.87
C VAL A 109 2.50 -21.50 -20.05
N SER A 110 3.71 -20.95 -20.19
CA SER A 110 4.87 -21.44 -19.46
C SER A 110 4.75 -21.15 -17.96
N ARG A 111 5.37 -22.00 -17.13
CA ARG A 111 5.54 -21.70 -15.71
C ARG A 111 6.40 -20.45 -15.53
N PRO A 112 6.11 -19.59 -14.53
CA PRO A 112 6.99 -18.50 -14.19
C PRO A 112 8.21 -18.99 -13.42
N ASN A 113 9.35 -18.33 -13.63
CA ASN A 113 10.54 -18.52 -12.80
C ASN A 113 10.65 -17.47 -11.68
N ILE A 114 9.87 -16.39 -11.79
CA ILE A 114 9.86 -15.24 -10.89
C ILE A 114 8.41 -14.78 -10.72
N ILE A 115 8.02 -14.50 -9.48
CA ILE A 115 6.79 -13.77 -9.15
C ILE A 115 7.20 -12.40 -8.60
N SER A 116 6.64 -11.35 -9.17
CA SER A 116 6.83 -9.98 -8.74
C SER A 116 5.67 -9.54 -7.83
N THR A 117 5.95 -9.19 -6.59
CA THR A 117 4.95 -8.85 -5.57
C THR A 117 4.98 -7.36 -5.25
N LEU A 118 3.83 -6.69 -5.30
CA LEU A 118 3.71 -5.25 -5.04
C LEU A 118 4.04 -4.95 -3.57
N LYS A 119 5.15 -4.25 -3.35
CA LYS A 119 5.45 -3.56 -2.09
C LYS A 119 4.48 -2.42 -1.90
N THR A 120 3.42 -2.65 -1.13
CA THR A 120 2.50 -1.58 -0.74
C THR A 120 3.07 -0.69 0.37
N ARG A 121 4.12 -1.15 1.08
CA ARG A 121 4.71 -0.44 2.22
C ARG A 121 6.24 -0.55 2.21
N ASN A 122 6.91 0.59 2.32
CA ASN A 122 8.37 0.67 2.46
C ASN A 122 8.85 0.30 3.88
N HIS A 123 7.94 0.27 4.85
CA HIS A 123 8.23 -0.04 6.25
C HIS A 123 7.21 -1.03 6.80
N ARG A 124 7.70 -2.03 7.56
CA ARG A 124 6.85 -2.96 8.31
C ARG A 124 6.03 -2.16 9.32
N ARG A 125 4.75 -2.51 9.45
CA ARG A 125 3.88 -2.06 10.54
C ARG A 125 3.95 -3.09 11.66
N VAL A 126 4.01 -2.59 12.88
CA VAL A 126 3.99 -3.37 14.12
C VAL A 126 2.69 -2.99 14.83
N GLU A 127 1.94 -4.01 15.25
CA GLU A 127 0.75 -3.81 16.08
C GLU A 127 1.15 -3.19 17.41
N ALA A 128 0.40 -2.20 17.86
CA ALA A 128 0.66 -1.57 19.14
C ALA A 128 0.02 -2.38 20.28
N PRO A 129 0.59 -2.33 21.51
CA PRO A 129 -0.06 -2.85 22.70
C PRO A 129 -1.48 -2.27 22.88
N LEU A 130 -2.36 -3.00 23.56
CA LEU A 130 -3.76 -2.58 23.75
C LEU A 130 -3.91 -1.26 24.51
N GLU A 131 -2.88 -0.93 25.28
CA GLU A 131 -2.74 0.22 26.16
C GLU A 131 -2.10 1.43 25.47
N ALA A 132 -1.79 1.34 24.17
CA ALA A 132 -1.09 2.40 23.44
C ALA A 132 -2.05 3.49 22.94
N TRP A 133 -1.67 4.75 23.19
CA TRP A 133 -2.45 5.94 22.84
C TRP A 133 -1.58 7.01 22.18
N ALA A 134 -2.18 7.76 21.26
CA ALA A 134 -1.57 8.91 20.61
C ALA A 134 -2.38 10.17 20.96
N PHE A 135 -1.66 11.20 21.37
CA PHE A 135 -2.19 12.53 21.65
C PHE A 135 -1.71 13.46 20.55
N PHE A 136 -2.66 14.20 19.98
CA PHE A 136 -2.42 15.10 18.85
C PHE A 136 -2.72 16.53 19.30
N ARG A 137 -1.80 17.46 19.04
CA ARG A 137 -2.11 18.89 19.11
C ARG A 137 -2.59 19.37 17.74
N LEU A 138 -3.75 20.02 17.72
CA LEU A 138 -4.37 20.57 16.50
C LEU A 138 -4.30 22.10 16.47
N SER A 139 -4.46 22.71 17.63
CA SER A 139 -4.25 24.14 17.90
C SER A 139 -3.86 24.32 19.37
N GLU A 140 -3.63 25.56 19.82
CA GLU A 140 -3.26 25.83 21.22
C GLU A 140 -4.27 25.27 22.23
N ASP A 141 -5.57 25.33 21.92
CA ASP A 141 -6.66 24.91 22.81
C ASP A 141 -7.35 23.61 22.38
N THR A 142 -6.88 22.98 21.29
CA THR A 142 -7.55 21.79 20.72
C THR A 142 -6.59 20.63 20.59
N SER A 143 -6.91 19.55 21.31
CA SER A 143 -6.21 18.27 21.24
C SER A 143 -7.16 17.13 20.90
N ALA A 144 -6.62 16.06 20.35
CA ALA A 144 -7.33 14.80 20.16
C ALA A 144 -6.54 13.65 20.77
N GLU A 145 -7.25 12.65 21.30
CA GLU A 145 -6.69 11.43 21.85
C GLU A 145 -7.26 10.23 21.10
N CYS A 146 -6.40 9.36 20.60
CA CYS A 146 -6.83 8.18 19.85
C CYS A 146 -5.97 6.96 20.21
N LYS A 147 -6.62 5.79 20.24
CA LYS A 147 -5.92 4.52 20.49
C LYS A 147 -5.06 4.15 19.28
N ILE A 148 -3.83 3.70 19.52
CA ILE A 148 -2.94 3.24 18.46
C ILE A 148 -3.27 1.78 18.12
N ILE A 149 -3.47 1.50 16.83
CA ILE A 149 -3.70 0.15 16.32
C ILE A 149 -2.39 -0.43 15.78
N ASP A 150 -1.74 0.32 14.89
CA ASP A 150 -0.45 -0.08 14.31
C ASP A 150 0.47 1.14 14.10
N MET A 151 1.76 0.87 14.01
CA MET A 151 2.77 1.89 13.75
C MET A 151 3.89 1.38 12.84
N SER A 152 4.46 2.28 12.06
CA SER A 152 5.66 2.08 11.24
C SER A 152 6.55 3.31 11.34
N ALA A 153 7.76 3.25 10.79
CA ALA A 153 8.68 4.39 10.76
C ALA A 153 8.10 5.66 10.10
N ASN A 154 7.13 5.52 9.19
CA ASN A 154 6.59 6.64 8.40
C ASN A 154 5.13 6.97 8.71
N GLY A 155 4.52 6.33 9.70
CA GLY A 155 3.12 6.59 10.00
C GLY A 155 2.49 5.58 10.94
N MET A 156 1.26 5.88 11.34
CA MET A 156 0.46 5.07 12.26
C MET A 156 -0.98 4.90 11.77
N LEU A 157 -1.68 3.94 12.35
CA LEU A 157 -3.13 3.82 12.33
C LEU A 157 -3.65 4.02 13.75
N VAL A 158 -4.59 4.93 13.91
CA VAL A 158 -5.25 5.20 15.19
C VAL A 158 -6.77 5.09 15.05
N CYS A 159 -7.47 4.79 16.13
CA CYS A 159 -8.93 4.88 16.19
C CYS A 159 -9.35 5.75 17.37
N CYS A 160 -10.20 6.73 17.09
CA CYS A 160 -10.64 7.74 18.06
C CYS A 160 -12.05 7.40 18.58
N GLY A 161 -12.36 7.87 19.78
CA GLY A 161 -13.67 7.66 20.41
C GLY A 161 -14.83 8.29 19.63
N LYS A 162 -16.04 7.79 19.86
CA LYS A 162 -17.26 8.30 19.24
C LYS A 162 -17.54 9.73 19.73
N GLY A 163 -17.33 10.72 18.87
CA GLY A 163 -17.57 12.14 19.16
C GLY A 163 -16.39 13.05 18.83
N ASP A 164 -15.18 12.51 18.71
CA ASP A 164 -13.95 13.26 18.41
C ASP A 164 -13.79 13.48 16.90
N ASN A 165 -14.70 14.25 16.31
CA ASN A 165 -14.71 14.59 14.87
C ASN A 165 -13.70 15.69 14.49
N VAL A 166 -12.77 16.02 15.37
CA VAL A 166 -11.82 17.12 15.15
C VAL A 166 -10.75 16.73 14.12
N LEU A 167 -10.46 15.44 13.99
CA LEU A 167 -9.53 14.90 13.01
C LEU A 167 -10.27 14.41 11.76
N GLN A 168 -10.00 15.05 10.63
CA GLN A 168 -10.57 14.68 9.33
C GLN A 168 -9.47 14.31 8.33
N SER A 169 -9.86 13.71 7.21
CA SER A 169 -8.94 13.49 6.10
C SER A 169 -8.27 14.81 5.67
N ALA A 170 -6.96 14.74 5.42
CA ALA A 170 -6.09 15.87 5.11
C ALA A 170 -5.79 16.85 6.25
N THR A 171 -6.29 16.65 7.48
CA THR A 171 -5.88 17.43 8.65
C THR A 171 -4.38 17.26 8.92
N GLN A 172 -3.68 18.38 9.12
CA GLN A 172 -2.32 18.43 9.64
C GLN A 172 -2.38 18.27 11.16
N VAL A 173 -1.50 17.44 11.71
CA VAL A 173 -1.36 17.25 13.15
C VAL A 173 0.07 17.57 13.55
N ASP A 174 0.23 18.29 14.65
CA ASP A 174 1.53 18.68 15.18
C ASP A 174 1.72 18.08 16.59
N GLU A 175 2.97 17.92 17.00
CA GLU A 175 3.35 17.42 18.33
C GLU A 175 2.59 16.13 18.71
N ILE A 176 2.78 15.08 17.92
CA ILE A 176 2.15 13.79 18.18
C ILE A 176 2.91 13.10 19.31
N VAL A 177 2.31 13.00 20.48
CA VAL A 177 2.90 12.33 21.64
C VAL A 177 2.38 10.89 21.74
N ILE A 178 3.30 9.93 21.84
CA ILE A 178 2.97 8.50 21.93
C ILE A 178 3.11 8.03 23.38
N SER A 179 2.02 7.49 23.93
CA SER A 179 2.03 6.76 25.20
C SER A 179 1.87 5.26 24.94
N MET A 180 2.69 4.45 25.63
CA MET A 180 2.64 2.99 25.58
C MET A 180 2.12 2.37 26.89
N THR A 181 1.60 3.20 27.81
CA THR A 181 1.10 2.76 29.11
C THR A 181 -0.38 3.10 29.25
N ALA A 182 -1.17 2.18 29.79
CA ALA A 182 -2.61 2.34 29.99
C ALA A 182 -2.85 3.57 30.85
N ALA A 183 -3.50 4.58 30.30
CA ALA A 183 -3.99 5.68 31.09
C ALA A 183 -5.28 5.24 31.81
N GLU A 184 -5.16 4.59 32.97
CA GLU A 184 -6.11 4.92 34.04
C GLU A 184 -5.68 6.28 34.59
N GLY A 185 -6.26 7.35 34.04
CA GLY A 185 -6.16 8.70 34.61
C GLY A 185 -4.84 9.42 34.41
N VAL A 186 -4.20 9.33 33.24
CA VAL A 186 -3.17 10.30 32.85
C VAL A 186 -3.88 11.49 32.22
N GLY A 187 -3.76 12.65 32.85
CA GLY A 187 -4.41 13.88 32.47
C GLY A 187 -4.03 14.35 31.07
N THR A 188 -4.70 15.43 30.68
CA THR A 188 -4.37 16.30 29.54
C THR A 188 -2.89 16.31 29.21
N HIS A 189 -2.52 16.44 27.92
CA HIS A 189 -1.19 16.57 27.29
C HIS A 189 0.01 17.01 28.19
N ALA A 190 -0.23 17.84 29.21
CA ALA A 190 0.69 18.24 30.26
C ALA A 190 1.23 17.14 31.20
N GLU A 191 0.58 15.98 31.34
CA GLU A 191 1.03 14.92 32.28
C GLU A 191 1.78 13.77 31.60
N ILE A 192 1.93 13.81 30.28
CA ILE A 192 2.72 12.83 29.55
C ILE A 192 4.20 13.12 29.81
N ASN A 193 4.79 12.28 30.64
CA ASN A 193 6.19 12.26 31.06
C ASN A 193 7.16 12.79 29.98
N ASP A 194 8.12 13.67 30.33
CA ASP A 194 9.14 14.31 29.47
C ASP A 194 9.99 13.35 28.60
N ARG A 195 9.75 12.04 28.71
CA ARG A 195 10.44 10.96 28.00
C ARG A 195 9.55 10.23 26.98
N ALA A 196 8.29 10.62 26.83
CA ALA A 196 7.42 10.02 25.82
C ALA A 196 7.95 10.34 24.42
N PRO A 197 7.99 9.35 23.50
CA PRO A 197 8.36 9.61 22.11
C PRO A 197 7.42 10.63 21.48
N MET A 198 7.99 11.70 20.93
CA MET A 198 7.26 12.74 20.22
C MET A 198 7.61 12.73 18.73
N ILE A 199 6.59 12.84 17.89
CA ILE A 199 6.73 13.02 16.44
C ILE A 199 6.28 14.45 16.11
N ASN A 200 7.17 15.21 15.48
CA ASN A 200 6.96 16.65 15.28
C ASN A 200 5.67 16.99 14.53
N SER A 201 5.37 16.27 13.44
CA SER A 201 4.12 16.45 12.72
C SER A 201 3.78 15.29 11.80
N GLY A 202 2.53 15.27 11.36
CA GLY A 202 2.03 14.36 10.35
C GLY A 202 0.77 14.88 9.69
N ARG A 203 0.22 14.08 8.78
CA ARG A 203 -1.02 14.40 8.08
C ARG A 203 -1.92 13.17 8.03
N VAL A 204 -3.21 13.39 8.24
CA VAL A 204 -4.23 12.37 8.01
C VAL A 204 -4.34 12.12 6.51
N VAL A 205 -3.98 10.92 6.06
CA VAL A 205 -3.99 10.54 4.63
C VAL A 205 -5.17 9.65 4.27
N ARG A 206 -5.87 9.10 5.27
CA ARG A 206 -7.09 8.30 5.08
C ARG A 206 -7.90 8.28 6.36
N SER A 207 -9.21 8.14 6.22
CA SER A 207 -10.15 7.89 7.29
C SER A 207 -11.14 6.81 6.87
N PHE A 208 -11.51 5.94 7.79
CA PHE A 208 -12.62 5.00 7.62
C PHE A 208 -13.33 4.81 8.96
N GLN A 209 -14.60 4.42 8.90
CA GLN A 209 -15.34 4.07 10.10
C GLN A 209 -15.28 2.55 10.29
N ASP A 210 -14.89 2.12 11.47
CA ASP A 210 -14.87 0.71 11.83
C ASP A 210 -16.31 0.22 12.03
N SER A 211 -16.71 -0.84 11.33
CA SER A 211 -18.10 -1.30 11.30
C SER A 211 -18.54 -2.00 12.59
N GLU A 212 -17.61 -2.50 13.40
CA GLU A 212 -17.92 -3.23 14.64
C GLU A 212 -17.98 -2.29 15.83
N THR A 213 -17.04 -1.35 15.92
CA THR A 213 -16.89 -0.42 17.04
C THR A 213 -17.52 0.95 16.78
N GLU A 214 -17.94 1.23 15.53
CA GLU A 214 -18.34 2.55 15.02
C GLU A 214 -17.28 3.64 15.20
N ALA A 215 -16.05 3.29 15.58
CA ALA A 215 -14.96 4.22 15.82
C ALA A 215 -14.44 4.82 14.50
N LEU A 216 -14.01 6.09 14.56
CA LEU A 216 -13.34 6.72 13.43
C LEU A 216 -11.86 6.34 13.45
N CYS A 217 -11.43 5.59 12.45
CA CYS A 217 -10.04 5.16 12.30
C CYS A 217 -9.32 5.98 11.23
N LEU A 218 -8.11 6.42 11.56
CA LEU A 218 -7.34 7.39 10.81
C LEU A 218 -5.93 6.86 10.53
N GLY A 219 -5.55 6.89 9.25
CA GLY A 219 -4.18 6.65 8.84
C GLY A 219 -3.42 7.96 8.80
N ILE A 220 -2.36 8.06 9.60
CA ILE A 220 -1.52 9.26 9.72
C ILE A 220 -0.16 8.95 9.11
N ALA A 221 0.28 9.79 8.16
CA ALA A 221 1.63 9.74 7.61
C ALA A 221 2.50 10.79 8.32
N PHE A 222 3.66 10.40 8.83
CA PHE A 222 4.57 11.31 9.49
C PHE A 222 5.26 12.19 8.44
N SER A 223 5.35 13.48 8.75
CA SER A 223 6.16 14.39 7.95
C SER A 223 7.63 14.01 8.17
N PRO A 224 8.45 13.91 7.13
CA PRO A 224 9.89 13.80 7.33
C PRO A 224 10.34 15.02 8.13
N ASN A 225 11.13 14.81 9.19
CA ASN A 225 11.80 15.90 9.88
C ASN A 225 12.54 16.70 8.81
N ARG A 226 12.16 17.97 8.61
CA ARG A 226 12.97 18.85 7.78
C ARG A 226 14.34 18.88 8.44
N SER A 227 15.33 18.28 7.78
CA SER A 227 16.72 18.41 8.20
C SER A 227 17.09 19.90 8.17
N ILE A 228 18.11 20.24 8.95
CA ILE A 228 18.70 21.57 9.17
C ILE A 228 18.92 22.38 7.88
N ASP A 229 18.96 21.74 6.72
CA ASP A 229 19.07 22.37 5.40
C ASP A 229 17.97 23.39 5.08
N SER A 230 16.75 23.19 5.61
CA SER A 230 15.67 24.19 5.42
C SER A 230 15.79 25.42 6.32
N LEU A 231 16.56 25.33 7.41
CA LEU A 231 16.89 26.46 8.29
C LEU A 231 18.05 27.29 7.73
N LEU A 232 19.01 26.64 7.05
CA LEU A 232 20.09 27.33 6.35
C LEU A 232 19.59 28.15 5.15
N ALA A 233 18.57 27.66 4.44
CA ALA A 233 17.95 28.41 3.33
C ALA A 233 17.25 29.71 3.77
N THR A 234 16.81 29.82 5.02
CA THR A 234 16.24 31.06 5.59
C THR A 234 17.27 32.01 6.21
N MET A 235 18.49 31.53 6.48
CA MET A 235 19.57 32.39 6.99
C MET A 235 20.30 33.13 5.85
N ASP A 236 20.41 32.52 4.65
CA ASP A 236 21.05 33.15 3.49
C ASP A 236 20.21 34.27 2.84
N SER A 237 18.91 34.40 3.16
CA SER A 237 18.06 35.50 2.65
C SER A 237 18.06 36.77 3.52
N SER A 238 18.81 36.78 4.64
CA SER A 238 18.87 37.94 5.56
C SER A 238 20.18 38.74 5.49
N GLY A 239 21.07 38.40 4.55
CA GLY A 239 22.42 38.94 4.47
C GLY A 239 22.75 39.77 3.24
N THR A 240 21.89 40.70 2.79
CA THR A 240 22.32 41.87 2.00
C THR A 240 21.21 42.91 1.91
N ALA A 241 21.25 43.92 2.76
CA ALA A 241 20.83 45.27 2.42
C ALA A 241 21.71 46.23 3.22
N ALA A 242 22.59 46.92 2.50
CA ALA A 242 23.32 48.10 2.96
C ALA A 242 22.36 49.27 3.20
#